data_AF-A0AAD6RXX6-F1
#
_entry.id   AF-A0AAD6RXX6-F1
#
_cell.length_a   1.000
_cell.length_b   1.000
_cell.length_c   1.000
_cell.angle_alpha   90.00
_cell.angle_beta   90.00
_cell.angle_gamma   90.00
#
_symmetry.space_group_name_H-M   'P 1'
#
loop_
_entity.id
_entity.type
_entity.pdbx_description
1 polymer ?
#
loop_
_entity_poly.entity_id
_entity_poly.type
_entity_poly.pdbx_seq_one_letter_code
_entity_poly.pdbx_strand_id
1 'polypeptide(L)'
;LTALGTYDSRYRGDIILWDDGWVIRFPPGATILFPAALMRYSFVQVQPGEKQYTFSQYLPAGLARYVGNGYESDAQFERGATKRDMEGLRRMRGRRLDAAINMYSSIDEYVSA
;
A
#
# COMPACT_ATOMS: atom_id res chain seq x y z
N LEU A 1 -6.48 3.81 0.56
CA LEU A 1 -6.69 5.25 0.82
C LEU A 1 -8.16 5.56 0.60
N THR A 2 -8.77 6.36 1.48
CA THR A 2 -10.16 6.82 1.33
C THR A 2 -10.18 8.34 1.26
N ALA A 3 -10.79 8.89 0.23
CA ALA A 3 -10.97 10.33 0.10
C ALA A 3 -12.14 10.81 0.95
N LEU A 4 -11.96 11.93 1.63
CA LEU A 4 -12.94 12.59 2.48
C LEU A 4 -12.99 14.08 2.17
N GLY A 5 -13.98 14.77 2.70
CA GLY A 5 -14.16 16.22 2.55
C GLY A 5 -15.24 16.59 1.52
N THR A 6 -15.22 17.86 1.11
CA THR A 6 -16.22 18.46 0.22
C THR A 6 -15.49 19.16 -0.91
N TYR A 7 -15.53 18.54 -2.10
CA TYR A 7 -14.94 19.04 -3.33
C TYR A 7 -15.60 18.38 -4.55
N ASP A 8 -15.53 19.05 -5.70
CA ASP A 8 -16.04 18.53 -6.96
C ASP A 8 -14.94 17.81 -7.77
N SER A 9 -14.95 16.48 -7.64
CA SER A 9 -14.03 15.58 -8.34
C SER A 9 -14.12 15.58 -9.87
N ARG A 10 -15.09 16.30 -10.46
CA ARG A 10 -15.14 16.51 -11.92
C ARG A 10 -14.03 17.44 -12.40
N TYR A 11 -13.52 18.31 -11.53
CA TYR A 11 -12.51 19.31 -11.88
C TYR A 11 -11.11 19.03 -11.31
N ARG A 12 -11.02 18.59 -10.05
CA ARG A 12 -9.76 18.41 -9.30
C ARG A 12 -9.91 17.33 -8.22
N GLY A 13 -8.82 17.01 -7.50
CA GLY A 13 -8.84 16.01 -6.42
C GLY A 13 -8.42 14.60 -6.85
N ASP A 14 -7.97 14.45 -8.09
CA ASP A 14 -7.49 13.19 -8.67
C ASP A 14 -6.24 12.66 -7.97
N ILE A 15 -6.00 11.35 -8.09
CA ILE A 15 -4.72 10.73 -7.74
C ILE A 15 -3.93 10.43 -9.01
N ILE A 16 -2.66 10.81 -9.02
CA ILE A 16 -1.71 10.48 -10.09
C ILE A 16 -0.86 9.31 -9.63
N LEU A 17 -0.82 8.24 -10.41
CA LEU A 17 0.11 7.12 -10.26
C LEU A 17 1.18 7.26 -11.34
N TRP A 18 2.36 7.75 -10.97
CA TRP A 18 3.37 8.22 -11.92
C TRP A 18 4.06 7.09 -12.68
N ASP A 19 4.21 5.92 -12.07
CA ASP A 19 4.96 4.81 -12.67
C ASP A 19 4.21 4.19 -13.86
N ASP A 20 2.88 4.19 -13.81
CA ASP A 20 2.02 3.67 -14.88
C ASP A 20 1.38 4.79 -15.74
N GLY A 21 1.62 6.05 -15.39
CA GLY A 21 1.08 7.22 -16.10
C GLY A 21 -0.43 7.40 -15.95
N TRP A 22 -1.01 6.91 -14.85
CA TRP A 22 -2.46 6.96 -14.65
C TRP A 22 -2.87 8.21 -13.88
N VAL A 23 -3.98 8.81 -14.31
CA VAL A 23 -4.71 9.84 -13.56
C VAL A 23 -6.10 9.29 -13.26
N ILE A 24 -6.38 9.08 -11.99
CA ILE A 24 -7.62 8.43 -11.54
C ILE A 24 -8.46 9.48 -10.81
N ARG A 25 -9.68 9.69 -11.29
CA ARG A 25 -10.67 10.50 -10.58
C ARG A 25 -10.94 9.88 -9.22
N PHE A 26 -10.73 10.65 -8.16
CA PHE A 26 -10.85 10.15 -6.79
C PHE A 26 -11.90 10.98 -6.04
N PRO A 27 -13.20 10.63 -6.10
CA PRO A 27 -14.27 11.43 -5.50
C PRO A 27 -14.32 11.30 -3.97
N PRO A 28 -14.92 12.28 -3.25
CA PRO A 28 -15.21 12.12 -1.83
C PRO A 28 -16.00 10.81 -1.56
N GLY A 29 -15.57 10.05 -0.57
CA GLY A 29 -16.14 8.74 -0.22
C GLY A 29 -15.56 7.56 -1.00
N ALA A 30 -14.79 7.79 -2.08
CA ALA A 30 -14.12 6.70 -2.78
C ALA A 30 -12.96 6.13 -1.98
N THR A 31 -12.75 4.83 -2.14
CA THR A 31 -11.60 4.11 -1.60
C THR A 31 -10.84 3.44 -2.73
N ILE A 32 -9.52 3.62 -2.72
CA ILE A 32 -8.59 2.95 -3.63
C ILE A 32 -7.61 2.10 -2.81
N LEU A 33 -7.40 0.86 -3.24
CA LEU A 33 -6.38 -0.05 -2.71
C LEU A 33 -5.28 -0.21 -3.76
N PHE A 34 -4.04 0.11 -3.41
CA PHE A 34 -2.89 0.01 -4.31
C PHE A 34 -1.60 -0.14 -3.49
N PRO A 35 -0.52 -0.70 -4.07
CA PRO A 35 0.74 -0.93 -3.36
C PRO A 35 1.55 0.36 -3.22
N ALA A 36 1.09 1.28 -2.37
CA ALA A 36 1.64 2.62 -2.22
C ALA A 36 3.14 2.68 -1.87
N ALA A 37 3.70 1.65 -1.24
CA ALA A 37 5.13 1.57 -0.93
C ALA A 37 6.01 1.24 -2.15
N LEU A 38 5.41 0.78 -3.25
CA LEU A 38 6.10 0.38 -4.47
C LEU A 38 5.90 1.38 -5.62
N MET A 39 5.09 2.42 -5.40
CA MET A 39 4.66 3.33 -6.46
C MET A 39 4.83 4.78 -6.04
N ARG A 40 5.21 5.63 -7.00
CA ARG A 40 5.18 7.08 -6.87
C ARG A 40 3.77 7.59 -7.15
N TYR A 41 3.19 8.30 -6.19
CA TYR A 41 1.86 8.89 -6.34
C TYR A 41 1.78 10.30 -5.76
N SER A 42 0.79 11.07 -6.24
CA SER A 42 0.48 12.41 -5.72
C SER A 42 -1.01 12.69 -5.82
N PHE A 43 -1.50 13.61 -4.98
CA PHE A 43 -2.86 14.13 -5.07
C PHE A 43 -2.87 15.46 -5.84
N VAL A 44 -3.84 15.61 -6.74
CA VAL A 44 -4.11 16.88 -7.41
C VAL A 44 -4.87 17.78 -6.45
N GLN A 45 -4.36 18.98 -6.22
CA GLN A 45 -4.99 19.95 -5.33
C GLN A 45 -6.40 20.32 -5.81
N VAL A 46 -7.36 20.35 -4.88
CA VAL A 46 -8.75 20.79 -5.11
C VAL A 46 -8.86 22.29 -5.39
N GLN A 47 -10.03 22.76 -5.82
CA GLN A 47 -10.24 24.16 -6.14
C GLN A 47 -10.16 25.06 -4.90
N PRO A 48 -9.88 26.37 -5.06
CA PRO A 48 -9.96 27.32 -3.96
C PRO A 48 -11.31 27.26 -3.26
N GLY A 49 -11.29 27.15 -1.92
CA GLY A 49 -12.49 27.04 -1.09
C GLY A 49 -12.98 25.61 -0.86
N GLU A 50 -12.49 24.63 -1.62
CA GLU A 50 -12.79 23.21 -1.41
C GLU A 50 -11.83 22.58 -0.39
N LYS A 51 -12.22 21.42 0.16
CA LYS A 51 -11.40 20.68 1.13
C LYS A 51 -11.37 19.21 0.78
N GLN A 52 -10.17 18.68 0.56
CA GLN A 52 -9.92 17.25 0.46
C GLN A 52 -9.11 16.79 1.68
N TYR A 53 -9.57 15.70 2.27
CA TYR A 53 -8.86 14.95 3.29
C TYR A 53 -8.65 13.52 2.80
N THR A 54 -7.63 12.85 3.33
CA THR A 54 -7.39 11.44 3.01
C THR A 54 -7.21 10.63 4.28
N PHE A 55 -7.84 9.47 4.33
CA PHE A 55 -7.65 8.48 5.38
C PHE A 55 -6.84 7.30 4.84
N SER A 56 -5.70 7.04 5.46
CA SER A 56 -4.73 6.03 5.02
C SER A 56 -4.78 4.81 5.92
N GLN A 57 -5.22 3.68 5.37
CA GLN A 57 -5.11 2.37 6.00
C GLN A 57 -3.93 1.65 5.35
N TYR A 58 -2.94 1.27 6.16
CA TYR A 58 -1.75 0.55 5.68
C TYR A 58 -1.18 -0.34 6.78
N LEU A 59 -0.46 -1.39 6.39
CA LEU A 59 0.31 -2.23 7.31
C LEU A 59 1.80 -1.85 7.20
N PRO A 60 2.42 -1.29 8.25
CA PRO A 60 3.83 -0.96 8.24
C PRO A 60 4.69 -2.22 8.02
N ALA A 61 5.65 -2.14 7.10
CA ALA A 61 6.50 -3.28 6.77
C ALA A 61 7.29 -3.81 7.97
N GLY A 62 7.71 -2.92 8.88
CA GLY A 62 8.41 -3.27 10.12
C GLY A 62 7.54 -4.03 11.11
N LEU A 63 6.25 -3.68 11.23
CA LEU A 63 5.32 -4.41 12.09
C LEU A 63 5.10 -5.84 11.58
N ALA A 64 4.95 -6.00 10.26
CA ALA A 64 4.87 -7.34 9.65
C ALA A 64 6.16 -8.16 9.88
N ARG A 65 7.35 -7.54 9.84
CA ARG A 65 8.61 -8.24 10.17
C ARG A 65 8.68 -8.64 11.63
N TYR A 66 8.29 -7.76 12.53
CA TYR A 66 8.26 -8.02 13.98
C TYR A 66 7.42 -9.25 14.32
N VAL A 67 6.21 -9.34 13.77
CA VAL A 67 5.35 -10.53 13.93
C VAL A 67 5.99 -11.75 13.28
N GLY A 68 6.55 -11.63 12.08
CA GLY A 68 7.23 -12.72 11.38
C GLY A 68 8.48 -13.25 12.10
N ASN A 69 9.13 -12.41 12.91
CA ASN A 69 10.27 -12.78 13.76
C ASN A 69 9.83 -13.35 15.13
N GLY A 70 8.53 -13.61 15.35
CA GLY A 70 8.04 -14.11 16.62
C GLY A 70 7.97 -13.04 17.71
N TYR A 71 7.60 -11.82 17.35
CA TYR A 71 7.53 -10.65 18.24
C TYR A 71 8.90 -10.16 18.72
N GLU A 72 9.88 -10.22 17.82
CA GLU A 72 11.23 -9.72 18.03
C GLU A 72 11.62 -8.69 16.98
N SER A 73 12.39 -7.68 17.40
CA SER A 73 13.06 -6.79 16.44
C SER A 73 14.00 -7.59 15.54
N ASP A 74 14.29 -7.07 14.34
CA ASP A 74 15.25 -7.70 13.42
C ASP A 74 16.60 -7.96 14.13
N ALA A 75 17.06 -7.03 14.96
CA ALA A 75 18.30 -7.19 15.73
C ALA A 75 18.24 -8.25 16.84
N GLN A 76 17.07 -8.44 17.48
CA GLN A 76 16.89 -9.51 18.47
C GLN A 76 16.91 -10.89 17.79
N PHE A 77 16.13 -11.02 16.72
CA PHE A 77 16.07 -12.23 15.93
C PHE A 77 17.46 -12.62 15.41
N GLU A 78 18.19 -11.68 14.80
CA GLU A 78 19.51 -11.92 14.22
C GLU A 78 20.56 -12.39 15.24
N ARG A 79 20.45 -11.99 16.52
CA ARG A 79 21.37 -12.45 17.57
C ARG A 79 21.16 -13.90 17.97
N GLY A 80 19.91 -14.38 17.94
CA GLY A 80 19.54 -15.75 18.31
C GLY A 80 19.42 -16.71 17.12
N ALA A 81 19.41 -16.18 15.90
CA ALA A 81 19.13 -16.96 14.69
C ALA A 81 20.28 -17.91 14.32
N THR A 82 19.92 -19.16 13.99
CA THR A 82 20.84 -20.08 13.36
C THR A 82 21.06 -19.70 11.88
N LYS A 83 22.09 -20.27 11.24
CA LYS A 83 22.29 -20.10 9.78
C LYS A 83 21.06 -20.50 8.98
N ARG A 84 20.35 -21.55 9.43
CA ARG A 84 19.13 -22.05 8.79
C ARG A 84 17.99 -21.03 8.91
N ASP A 85 17.84 -20.39 10.07
CA ASP A 85 16.81 -19.37 10.28
C ASP A 85 17.05 -18.15 9.40
N MET A 86 18.32 -17.70 9.33
CA MET A 86 18.71 -16.60 8.45
C MET A 86 18.52 -16.91 6.97
N GLU A 87 18.78 -18.14 6.53
CA GLU A 87 18.53 -18.57 5.16
C GLU A 87 17.03 -18.63 4.85
N GLY A 88 16.23 -19.17 5.78
CA GLY A 88 14.77 -19.16 5.70
C GLY A 88 14.20 -17.75 5.59
N LEU A 89 14.70 -16.82 6.44
CA LEU A 89 14.32 -15.42 6.42
C LEU A 89 14.68 -14.75 5.08
N ARG A 90 15.88 -15.00 4.54
CA ARG A 90 16.28 -14.50 3.22
C ARG A 90 15.36 -15.01 2.11
N ARG A 91 15.03 -16.30 2.11
CA ARG A 91 14.10 -16.89 1.13
C ARG A 91 12.70 -16.27 1.24
N MET A 92 12.20 -16.07 2.46
CA MET A 92 10.90 -15.44 2.69
C MET A 92 10.90 -13.97 2.23
N ARG A 93 11.94 -13.20 2.61
CA ARG A 93 12.10 -11.80 2.19
C ARG A 93 12.21 -11.66 0.67
N GLY A 94 12.90 -12.59 0.00
CA GLY A 94 13.01 -12.64 -1.46
C GLY A 94 11.67 -12.84 -2.18
N ARG A 95 10.72 -13.55 -1.56
CA ARG A 95 9.37 -13.78 -2.12
C ARG A 95 8.33 -12.76 -1.64
N ARG A 96 8.72 -11.76 -0.86
CA ARG A 96 7.79 -10.84 -0.21
C ARG A 96 7.01 -10.00 -1.20
N LEU A 97 7.64 -9.58 -2.29
CA LEU A 97 6.99 -8.81 -3.35
C LEU A 97 5.88 -9.65 -4.00
N ASP A 98 6.21 -10.87 -4.44
CA ASP A 98 5.25 -11.80 -5.04
C ASP A 98 4.09 -12.10 -4.09
N ALA A 99 4.39 -12.36 -2.81
CA ALA A 99 3.37 -12.59 -1.80
C ALA A 99 2.45 -11.38 -1.61
N ALA A 100 3.00 -10.16 -1.62
CA ALA A 100 2.21 -8.94 -1.50
C ALA A 100 1.35 -8.65 -2.73
N ILE A 101 1.86 -8.91 -3.94
CA ILE A 101 1.09 -8.78 -5.18
C ILE A 101 -0.06 -9.79 -5.22
N ASN A 102 0.20 -11.03 -4.82
CA ASN A 102 -0.82 -12.09 -4.77
C ASN A 102 -1.86 -11.91 -3.64
N MET A 103 -1.75 -10.88 -2.80
CA MET A 103 -2.84 -10.51 -1.87
C MET A 103 -3.95 -9.70 -2.56
N TYR A 104 -3.69 -9.16 -3.76
CA TYR A 104 -4.69 -8.46 -4.56
C TYR A 104 -5.42 -9.46 -5.45
N SER A 105 -6.72 -9.27 -5.60
CA SER A 105 -7.49 -10.05 -6.57
C SER A 105 -7.04 -9.77 -7.98
N SER A 106 -6.97 -10.80 -8.80
CA SER A 106 -6.82 -10.66 -10.25
C SER A 106 -8.11 -10.11 -10.88
N ILE A 107 -8.00 -9.58 -12.10
CA ILE A 107 -9.17 -9.15 -12.88
C ILE A 107 -10.13 -10.33 -13.09
N ASP A 108 -9.60 -11.52 -13.37
CA ASP A 108 -10.40 -12.73 -13.59
C ASP A 108 -11.19 -13.11 -12.33
N GLU A 109 -10.55 -13.07 -11.15
CA GLU A 109 -11.20 -13.31 -9.86
C GLU A 109 -12.30 -12.28 -9.56
N TYR A 110 -12.05 -11.01 -9.91
CA TYR A 110 -13.02 -9.94 -9.67
C TYR A 110 -14.24 -10.04 -10.59
N VAL A 111 -14.04 -10.35 -11.87
CA VAL A 111 -15.13 -10.46 -12.87
C VAL A 111 -15.96 -11.74 -12.66
N SER A 112 -15.40 -12.75 -11.99
CA SER A 112 -16.08 -14.01 -11.69
C SER A 112 -16.91 -13.99 -10.40
N ALA A 113 -16.88 -12.88 -9.64
CA ALA A 113 -17.58 -12.70 -8.36
C ALA A 113 -18.91 -11.97 -8.52
#